data_AF-A0A3M1X1V8-F1
#
_entry.id   AF-A0A3M1X1V8-F1
#
_cell.length_a   1.000
_cell.length_b   1.000
_cell.length_c   1.000
_cell.angle_alpha   90.00
_cell.angle_beta   90.00
_cell.angle_gamma   90.00
#
_symmetry.space_group_name_H-M   'P 1'
#
loop_
_entity.id
_entity.type
_entity.pdbx_description
1 polymer ?
#
loop_
_entity_poly.entity_id
_entity_poly.type
_entity_poly.pdbx_seq_one_letter_code
_entity_poly.pdbx_strand_id
1 'polypeptide(L)'
;MTTPVALPAWKALEEHYAEVRDLHMRDLFAQDPERFPRFTARLNDILFDYSKNRITDRTLTLLLDLARQADVEGWRERMFAGEPINHTEQRPVLHVALRNMSGSPCLVDGEDIMPEIRRERDRVYDLARRIRCREWRGATNQPITDIVNIGIGGSHLGPEMVTQALRPYAVHDLRLHFLNNLDENHILNTLEALNPETTLFIVASKSFTTQDTMVNAES
;
A
#
# COMPACT_ATOMS: atom_id res chain seq x y z
N MET A 1 0.46 25.76 -9.40
CA MET A 1 1.75 25.08 -9.19
C MET A 1 2.54 25.15 -10.47
N THR A 2 3.84 25.45 -10.41
CA THR A 2 4.72 25.39 -11.58
C THR A 2 4.86 23.94 -12.00
N THR A 3 4.65 23.63 -13.27
CA THR A 3 4.83 22.28 -13.79
C THR A 3 6.32 21.89 -13.75
N PRO A 4 6.67 20.63 -13.43
CA PRO A 4 8.08 20.24 -13.33
C PRO A 4 8.91 20.54 -14.59
N VAL A 5 8.30 20.44 -15.77
CA VAL A 5 8.93 20.71 -17.07
C VAL A 5 9.40 22.16 -17.26
N ALA A 6 8.86 23.10 -16.50
CA ALA A 6 9.26 24.50 -16.58
C ALA A 6 10.44 24.85 -15.64
N LEU A 7 10.84 23.91 -14.76
CA LEU A 7 11.89 24.15 -13.76
C LEU A 7 13.29 24.16 -14.40
N PRO A 8 14.21 25.01 -13.93
CA PRO A 8 15.61 25.00 -14.39
C PRO A 8 16.29 23.63 -14.31
N ALA A 9 16.05 22.87 -13.25
CA ALA A 9 16.61 21.52 -13.10
C ALA A 9 16.11 20.54 -14.18
N TRP A 10 14.88 20.73 -14.70
CA TRP A 10 14.37 19.91 -15.80
C TRP A 10 15.15 20.16 -17.09
N LYS A 11 15.38 21.43 -17.44
CA LYS A 11 16.19 21.80 -18.61
C LYS A 11 17.62 21.27 -18.49
N ALA A 12 18.22 21.37 -17.31
CA ALA A 12 19.54 20.82 -17.04
C ALA A 12 19.58 19.27 -17.20
N LEU A 13 18.50 18.57 -16.84
CA LEU A 13 18.37 17.13 -17.10
C LEU A 13 18.21 16.80 -18.59
N GLU A 14 17.48 17.62 -19.35
CA GLU A 14 17.35 17.47 -20.82
C GLU A 14 18.70 17.66 -21.52
N GLU A 15 19.48 18.64 -21.10
CA GLU A 15 20.85 18.86 -21.60
C GLU A 15 21.77 17.68 -21.20
N HIS A 16 21.73 17.27 -19.93
CA HIS A 16 22.52 16.14 -19.44
C HIS A 16 22.15 14.81 -20.10
N TYR A 17 20.88 14.64 -20.52
CA TYR A 17 20.44 13.47 -21.27
C TYR A 17 21.24 13.28 -22.56
N ALA A 18 21.60 14.37 -23.25
CA ALA A 18 22.43 14.29 -24.47
C ALA A 18 23.81 13.68 -24.19
N GLU A 19 24.34 13.85 -22.98
CA GLU A 19 25.63 13.29 -22.55
C GLU A 19 25.51 11.81 -22.14
N VAL A 20 24.40 11.43 -21.51
CA VAL A 20 24.26 10.07 -20.93
C VAL A 20 23.52 9.08 -21.81
N ARG A 21 22.77 9.51 -22.82
CA ARG A 21 21.87 8.63 -23.60
C ARG A 21 22.60 7.46 -24.27
N ASP A 22 23.83 7.69 -24.71
CA ASP A 22 24.65 6.73 -25.45
C ASP A 22 25.58 5.91 -24.52
N LEU A 23 25.56 6.17 -23.21
CA LEU A 23 26.32 5.38 -22.24
C LEU A 23 25.73 3.99 -22.06
N HIS A 24 26.58 2.97 -22.13
CA HIS A 24 26.19 1.59 -21.85
C HIS A 24 26.49 1.19 -20.41
N MET A 25 25.58 0.42 -19.82
CA MET A 25 25.73 -0.07 -18.44
C MET A 25 27.04 -0.82 -18.22
N ARG A 26 27.44 -1.65 -19.19
CA ARG A 26 28.67 -2.45 -19.11
C ARG A 26 29.90 -1.56 -18.95
N ASP A 27 29.96 -0.47 -19.69
CA ASP A 27 31.08 0.48 -19.65
C ASP A 27 31.09 1.24 -18.33
N LEU A 28 29.91 1.64 -17.82
CA LEU A 28 29.78 2.29 -16.52
C LEU A 28 30.30 1.43 -15.35
N PHE A 29 30.08 0.11 -15.39
CA PHE A 29 30.65 -0.81 -14.39
C PHE A 29 32.13 -1.11 -14.64
N ALA A 30 32.56 -1.17 -15.90
CA ALA A 30 33.97 -1.39 -16.22
C ALA A 30 34.86 -0.21 -15.80
N GLN A 31 34.34 1.01 -15.90
CA GLN A 31 35.04 2.25 -15.54
C GLN A 31 35.00 2.56 -14.04
N ASP A 32 34.01 2.05 -13.32
CA ASP A 32 33.82 2.29 -11.89
C ASP A 32 33.59 0.97 -11.14
N PRO A 33 34.67 0.33 -10.65
CA PRO A 33 34.57 -0.88 -9.82
C PRO A 33 33.74 -0.69 -8.54
N GLU A 34 33.64 0.55 -8.04
CA GLU A 34 32.87 0.91 -6.83
C GLU A 34 31.44 1.37 -7.15
N ARG A 35 30.97 1.15 -8.39
CA ARG A 35 29.63 1.57 -8.82
C ARG A 35 28.53 0.96 -7.97
N PHE A 36 28.61 -0.33 -7.69
CA PHE A 36 27.60 -1.01 -6.87
C PHE A 36 27.47 -0.39 -5.47
N PRO A 37 28.54 -0.31 -4.63
CA PRO A 37 28.41 0.28 -3.30
C PRO A 37 28.02 1.77 -3.34
N ARG A 38 28.41 2.51 -4.38
CA ARG A 38 28.08 3.92 -4.53
C ARG A 38 26.61 4.19 -4.91
N PHE A 39 26.03 3.37 -5.78
CA PHE A 39 24.64 3.48 -6.24
C PHE A 39 23.75 2.41 -5.58
N THR A 40 23.95 2.22 -4.29
CA THR A 40 23.15 1.34 -3.45
C THR A 40 22.79 2.06 -2.17
N ALA A 41 21.55 1.90 -1.71
CA ALA A 41 21.13 2.30 -0.39
C ALA A 41 20.72 1.05 0.40
N ARG A 42 21.06 1.01 1.69
CA ARG A 42 20.68 -0.09 2.58
C ARG A 42 19.89 0.44 3.77
N LEU A 43 18.77 -0.19 4.06
CA LEU A 43 17.97 0.05 5.25
C LEU A 43 17.67 -1.31 5.89
N ASN A 44 18.36 -1.62 6.99
CA ASN A 44 18.29 -2.94 7.63
C ASN A 44 18.55 -4.07 6.61
N ASP A 45 17.56 -4.92 6.38
CA ASP A 45 17.60 -6.05 5.45
C ASP A 45 17.18 -5.67 4.02
N ILE A 46 16.74 -4.44 3.79
CA ILE A 46 16.35 -3.94 2.47
C ILE A 46 17.59 -3.36 1.78
N LEU A 47 17.97 -3.97 0.67
CA LEU A 47 18.98 -3.47 -0.25
C LEU A 47 18.30 -2.86 -1.48
N PHE A 48 18.44 -1.55 -1.67
CA PHE A 48 18.01 -0.87 -2.87
C PHE A 48 19.21 -0.63 -3.78
N ASP A 49 19.46 -1.58 -4.68
CA ASP A 49 20.47 -1.47 -5.74
C ASP A 49 19.87 -0.72 -6.93
N TYR A 50 20.33 0.53 -7.13
CA TYR A 50 19.97 1.35 -8.29
C TYR A 50 21.17 1.56 -9.23
N SER A 51 22.26 0.80 -9.05
CA SER A 51 23.51 0.89 -9.83
C SER A 51 23.36 0.47 -11.29
N LYS A 52 22.36 -0.38 -11.58
CA LYS A 52 22.02 -0.85 -12.93
C LYS A 52 21.09 0.11 -13.68
N ASN A 53 21.09 1.39 -13.32
CA ASN A 53 20.45 2.48 -14.04
C ASN A 53 21.50 3.31 -14.80
N ARG A 54 21.11 3.90 -15.93
CA ARG A 54 21.97 4.76 -16.76
C ARG A 54 22.07 6.15 -16.12
N ILE A 55 22.77 6.17 -14.99
CA ILE A 55 22.95 7.35 -14.14
C ILE A 55 24.43 7.51 -13.80
N THR A 56 24.86 8.76 -13.70
CA THR A 56 26.16 9.18 -13.16
C THR A 56 25.92 9.97 -11.87
N ASP A 57 26.99 10.36 -11.17
CA ASP A 57 26.88 11.25 -10.00
C ASP A 57 26.17 12.56 -10.37
N ARG A 58 26.51 13.13 -11.54
CA ARG A 58 25.85 14.31 -12.09
C ARG A 58 24.36 14.07 -12.34
N THR A 59 23.99 12.90 -12.88
CA THR A 59 22.57 12.55 -13.04
C THR A 59 21.83 12.58 -11.71
N LEU A 60 22.41 11.97 -10.65
CA LEU A 60 21.77 11.92 -9.35
C LEU A 60 21.63 13.31 -8.72
N THR A 61 22.66 14.14 -8.79
CA THR A 61 22.60 15.55 -8.34
C THR A 61 21.47 16.30 -9.03
N LEU A 62 21.38 16.23 -10.36
CA LEU A 62 20.34 16.91 -11.13
C LEU A 62 18.92 16.40 -10.82
N LEU A 63 18.75 15.09 -10.62
CA LEU A 63 17.47 14.50 -10.20
C LEU A 63 17.04 14.99 -8.81
N LEU A 64 17.99 15.07 -7.87
CA LEU A 64 17.73 15.60 -6.52
C LEU A 64 17.42 17.11 -6.56
N ASP A 65 18.09 17.87 -7.42
CA ASP A 65 17.79 19.29 -7.61
C ASP A 65 16.40 19.50 -8.20
N LEU A 66 15.97 18.64 -9.14
CA LEU A 66 14.59 18.66 -9.63
C LEU A 66 13.59 18.37 -8.50
N ALA A 67 13.85 17.37 -7.66
CA ALA A 67 12.99 17.05 -6.53
C ALA A 67 12.87 18.22 -5.53
N ARG A 68 13.98 18.92 -5.26
CA ARG A 68 13.99 20.13 -4.42
C ARG A 68 13.23 21.29 -5.06
N GLN A 69 13.46 21.57 -6.34
CA GLN A 69 12.78 22.66 -7.06
C GLN A 69 11.28 22.39 -7.25
N ALA A 70 10.88 21.11 -7.30
CA ALA A 70 9.47 20.69 -7.30
C ALA A 70 8.85 20.64 -5.90
N ASP A 71 9.59 21.02 -4.85
CA ASP A 71 9.16 21.06 -3.46
C ASP A 71 8.67 19.70 -2.92
N VAL A 72 9.30 18.59 -3.33
CA VAL A 72 8.91 17.24 -2.87
C VAL A 72 8.97 17.13 -1.35
N GLU A 73 9.94 17.79 -0.71
CA GLU A 73 10.09 17.80 0.75
C GLU A 73 8.96 18.57 1.45
N GLY A 74 8.59 19.74 0.93
CA GLY A 74 7.43 20.47 1.43
C GLY A 74 6.14 19.69 1.24
N TRP A 75 5.91 19.08 0.07
CA TRP A 75 4.74 18.23 -0.18
C TRP A 75 4.67 17.01 0.75
N ARG A 76 5.82 16.39 1.03
CA ARG A 76 5.94 15.33 2.04
C ARG A 76 5.49 15.86 3.40
N GLU A 77 6.02 17.00 3.85
CA GLU A 77 5.66 17.59 5.16
C GLU A 77 4.17 17.90 5.27
N ARG A 78 3.57 18.50 4.23
CA ARG A 78 2.12 18.77 4.16
C ARG A 78 1.29 17.49 4.27
N MET A 79 1.70 16.41 3.60
CA MET A 79 1.04 15.10 3.71
C MET A 79 1.07 14.60 5.15
N PHE A 80 2.23 14.61 5.81
CA PHE A 80 2.39 14.14 7.18
C PHE A 80 1.69 15.03 8.21
N ALA A 81 1.55 16.33 7.91
CA ALA A 81 0.83 17.30 8.74
C ALA A 81 -0.71 17.20 8.62
N GLY A 82 -1.23 16.39 7.69
CA GLY A 82 -2.67 16.23 7.50
C GLY A 82 -3.32 17.35 6.69
N GLU A 83 -2.55 18.12 5.92
CA GLU A 83 -3.12 19.12 5.02
C GLU A 83 -3.96 18.47 3.91
N PRO A 84 -5.00 19.16 3.38
CA PRO A 84 -5.86 18.65 2.34
C PRO A 84 -5.19 18.68 0.95
N ILE A 85 -4.14 17.89 0.79
CA ILE A 85 -3.34 17.80 -0.45
C ILE A 85 -4.07 17.05 -1.58
N ASN A 86 -5.12 16.28 -1.28
CA ASN A 86 -6.05 15.82 -2.31
C ASN A 86 -6.98 16.98 -2.67
N HIS A 87 -6.53 17.80 -3.60
CA HIS A 87 -7.19 19.07 -3.95
C HIS A 87 -8.53 18.91 -4.69
N THR A 88 -8.79 17.79 -5.35
CA THR A 88 -10.08 17.61 -6.06
C THR A 88 -11.20 17.26 -5.10
N GLU A 89 -10.90 16.49 -4.05
CA GLU A 89 -11.87 16.12 -3.02
C GLU A 89 -11.75 16.97 -1.74
N GLN A 90 -10.75 17.85 -1.66
CA GLN A 90 -10.43 18.67 -0.48
C GLN A 90 -10.22 17.81 0.78
N ARG A 91 -9.37 16.77 0.67
CA ARG A 91 -9.15 15.78 1.74
C ARG A 91 -7.67 15.63 2.13
N PRO A 92 -7.39 15.38 3.43
CA PRO A 92 -6.09 14.89 3.86
C PRO A 92 -5.75 13.51 3.26
N VAL A 93 -4.45 13.19 3.17
CA VAL A 93 -3.95 11.89 2.69
C VAL A 93 -3.08 11.25 3.77
N LEU A 94 -3.69 10.49 4.67
CA LEU A 94 -3.08 10.07 5.94
C LEU A 94 -2.95 8.55 6.12
N HIS A 95 -2.67 7.81 5.05
CA HIS A 95 -2.32 6.38 5.16
C HIS A 95 -1.08 6.11 6.04
N VAL A 96 -0.22 7.13 6.22
CA VAL A 96 0.92 7.08 7.16
C VAL A 96 0.47 7.01 8.63
N ALA A 97 -0.66 7.63 8.99
CA ALA A 97 -1.18 7.63 10.36
C ALA A 97 -1.61 6.22 10.80
N LEU A 98 -2.16 5.42 9.87
CA LEU A 98 -2.60 4.04 10.12
C LEU A 98 -1.47 3.10 10.58
N ARG A 99 -0.22 3.46 10.27
CA ARG A 99 1.01 2.73 10.63
C ARG A 99 1.96 3.54 11.51
N ASN A 100 1.47 4.62 12.10
CA ASN A 100 2.26 5.43 13.02
C ASN A 100 2.33 4.74 14.39
N MET A 101 3.52 4.22 14.72
CA MET A 101 3.80 3.52 15.98
C MET A 101 4.56 4.40 16.99
N SER A 102 4.92 5.65 16.65
CA SER A 102 5.70 6.51 17.53
C SER A 102 4.87 7.07 18.70
N GLY A 103 3.54 7.08 18.57
CA GLY A 103 2.64 7.74 19.51
C GLY A 103 2.50 9.24 19.30
N SER A 104 3.21 9.82 18.33
CA SER A 104 3.06 11.24 17.97
C SER A 104 1.65 11.54 17.45
N PRO A 105 1.04 12.68 17.81
CA PRO A 105 -0.26 13.08 17.29
C PRO A 105 -0.26 13.22 15.76
N CYS A 106 -1.40 12.98 15.14
CA CYS A 106 -1.65 13.27 13.73
C CYS A 106 -2.95 14.07 13.66
N LEU A 107 -2.86 15.33 13.22
CA LEU A 107 -3.98 16.26 13.29
C LEU A 107 -4.75 16.30 11.96
N VAL A 108 -6.06 16.31 12.06
CA VAL A 108 -6.99 16.65 10.97
C VAL A 108 -7.99 17.65 11.53
N ASP A 109 -8.11 18.82 10.89
CA ASP A 109 -8.99 19.90 11.34
C ASP A 109 -8.82 20.30 12.83
N GLY A 110 -7.59 20.16 13.34
CA GLY A 110 -7.22 20.47 14.73
C GLY A 110 -7.43 19.32 15.73
N GLU A 111 -7.97 18.18 15.30
CA GLU A 111 -8.21 17.01 16.15
C GLU A 111 -7.18 15.91 15.90
N ASP A 112 -6.64 15.30 16.97
CA ASP A 112 -5.75 14.15 16.86
C ASP A 112 -6.54 12.88 16.54
N ILE A 113 -6.28 12.28 15.37
CA ILE A 113 -6.96 11.07 14.89
C ILE A 113 -6.34 9.78 15.43
N MET A 114 -5.18 9.84 16.08
CA MET A 114 -4.46 8.66 16.55
C MET A 114 -5.22 7.82 17.60
N PRO A 115 -6.00 8.39 18.55
CA PRO A 115 -6.83 7.61 19.47
C PRO A 115 -7.85 6.72 18.76
N GLU A 116 -8.51 7.22 17.72
CA GLU A 116 -9.48 6.46 16.93
C GLU A 116 -8.81 5.32 16.16
N ILE A 117 -7.69 5.61 15.50
CA ILE A 117 -6.91 4.58 14.78
C ILE A 117 -6.50 3.44 15.72
N ARG A 118 -6.02 3.77 16.92
CA ARG A 118 -5.65 2.75 17.93
C ARG A 118 -6.86 1.94 18.38
N ARG A 119 -7.99 2.60 18.65
CA ARG A 119 -9.25 1.92 19.04
C ARG A 119 -9.70 0.92 17.98
N GLU A 120 -9.71 1.30 16.70
CA GLU A 120 -10.11 0.39 15.63
C GLU A 120 -9.10 -0.74 15.41
N ARG A 121 -7.79 -0.46 15.55
CA ARG A 121 -6.76 -1.49 15.51
C ARG A 121 -6.95 -2.53 16.62
N ASP A 122 -7.24 -2.08 17.84
CA ASP A 122 -7.47 -2.98 18.98
C ASP A 122 -8.74 -3.83 18.80
N ARG A 123 -9.80 -3.26 18.20
CA ARG A 123 -11.01 -3.99 17.81
C ARG A 123 -10.73 -5.07 16.77
N VAL A 124 -9.99 -4.73 15.70
CA VAL A 124 -9.59 -5.70 14.66
C VAL A 124 -8.71 -6.80 15.24
N TYR A 125 -7.78 -6.44 16.14
CA TYR A 125 -6.94 -7.40 16.83
C TYR A 125 -7.74 -8.37 17.69
N ASP A 126 -8.68 -7.89 18.53
CA ASP A 126 -9.51 -8.77 19.35
C ASP A 126 -10.39 -9.68 18.49
N LEU A 127 -11.01 -9.15 17.42
CA LEU A 127 -11.80 -9.95 16.49
C LEU A 127 -10.94 -11.07 15.87
N ALA A 128 -9.77 -10.72 15.32
CA ALA A 128 -8.87 -11.69 14.71
C ALA A 128 -8.39 -12.74 15.72
N ARG A 129 -8.08 -12.33 16.96
CA ARG A 129 -7.71 -13.24 18.06
C ARG A 129 -8.85 -14.21 18.37
N ARG A 130 -10.07 -13.70 18.56
CA ARG A 130 -11.26 -14.52 18.87
C ARG A 130 -11.56 -15.54 17.77
N ILE A 131 -11.42 -15.16 16.50
CA ILE A 131 -11.57 -16.09 15.37
C ILE A 131 -10.49 -17.18 15.42
N ARG A 132 -9.21 -16.78 15.53
CA ARG A 132 -8.06 -17.71 15.54
C ARG A 132 -8.06 -18.66 16.73
N CYS A 133 -8.49 -18.19 17.90
CA CYS A 133 -8.62 -19.00 19.12
C CYS A 133 -9.92 -19.80 19.18
N ARG A 134 -10.74 -19.77 18.11
CA ARG A 134 -12.04 -20.44 18.03
C ARG A 134 -13.03 -19.97 19.10
N GLU A 135 -12.89 -18.75 19.63
CA GLU A 135 -13.87 -18.14 20.54
C GLU A 135 -15.02 -17.49 19.78
N TRP A 136 -14.76 -17.04 18.54
CA TRP A 136 -15.81 -16.59 17.63
C TRP A 136 -16.49 -17.80 16.99
N ARG A 137 -17.79 -17.95 17.20
CA ARG A 137 -18.58 -19.10 16.77
C ARG A 137 -19.67 -18.67 15.79
N GLY A 138 -19.98 -19.54 14.83
CA GLY A 138 -21.13 -19.36 13.93
C GLY A 138 -22.47 -19.55 14.64
N ALA A 139 -23.57 -19.42 13.89
CA ALA A 139 -24.93 -19.51 14.43
C ALA A 139 -25.24 -20.84 15.13
N THR A 140 -24.57 -21.92 14.73
CA THR A 140 -24.71 -23.27 15.32
C THR A 140 -23.65 -23.59 16.37
N ASN A 141 -22.97 -22.55 16.89
CA ASN A 141 -21.89 -22.65 17.88
C ASN A 141 -20.63 -23.39 17.37
N GLN A 142 -20.49 -23.58 16.05
CA GLN A 142 -19.31 -24.16 15.43
C GLN A 142 -18.17 -23.13 15.26
N PRO A 143 -16.89 -23.54 15.32
CA PRO A 143 -15.77 -22.65 15.02
C PRO A 143 -15.78 -22.19 13.55
N ILE A 144 -15.43 -20.94 13.30
CA ILE A 144 -15.22 -20.43 11.93
C ILE A 144 -14.01 -21.12 11.30
N THR A 145 -14.16 -21.72 10.13
CA THR A 145 -13.09 -22.37 9.34
C THR A 145 -12.74 -21.61 8.06
N ASP A 146 -13.67 -20.78 7.57
CA ASP A 146 -13.56 -20.10 6.29
C ASP A 146 -13.87 -18.61 6.47
N ILE A 147 -13.05 -17.75 5.86
CA ILE A 147 -13.27 -16.31 5.83
C ILE A 147 -13.35 -15.88 4.36
N VAL A 148 -14.43 -15.21 4.00
CA VAL A 148 -14.66 -14.71 2.64
C VAL A 148 -14.60 -13.19 2.67
N ASN A 149 -13.62 -12.60 2.01
CA ASN A 149 -13.53 -11.16 1.82
C ASN A 149 -14.22 -10.75 0.51
N ILE A 150 -15.31 -9.99 0.62
CA ILE A 150 -16.06 -9.43 -0.50
C ILE A 150 -15.66 -7.96 -0.66
N GLY A 151 -15.04 -7.62 -1.78
CA GLY A 151 -14.60 -6.24 -2.04
C GLY A 151 -13.95 -6.12 -3.41
N ILE A 152 -13.93 -4.92 -3.98
CA ILE A 152 -13.32 -4.65 -5.28
C ILE A 152 -12.20 -3.60 -5.16
N GLY A 153 -11.23 -3.65 -6.07
CA GLY A 153 -10.13 -2.69 -6.15
C GLY A 153 -9.30 -2.63 -4.87
N GLY A 154 -9.24 -1.46 -4.24
CA GLY A 154 -8.47 -1.23 -3.00
C GLY A 154 -8.95 -2.06 -1.81
N SER A 155 -10.23 -2.48 -1.78
CA SER A 155 -10.80 -3.32 -0.73
C SER A 155 -10.45 -4.81 -0.85
N HIS A 156 -9.67 -5.19 -1.87
CA HIS A 156 -9.40 -6.59 -2.18
C HIS A 156 -7.93 -6.87 -2.52
N LEU A 157 -7.33 -6.10 -3.44
CA LEU A 157 -5.97 -6.38 -3.92
C LEU A 157 -4.92 -6.35 -2.81
N GLY A 158 -5.06 -5.43 -1.85
CA GLY A 158 -4.16 -5.34 -0.69
C GLY A 158 -4.23 -6.58 0.21
N PRO A 159 -5.41 -6.92 0.76
CA PRO A 159 -5.61 -8.14 1.54
C PRO A 159 -5.16 -9.42 0.83
N GLU A 160 -5.51 -9.60 -0.44
CA GLU A 160 -5.12 -10.79 -1.21
C GLU A 160 -3.59 -10.87 -1.37
N MET A 161 -2.94 -9.80 -1.83
CA MET A 161 -1.50 -9.78 -2.03
C MET A 161 -0.73 -10.08 -0.72
N VAL A 162 -1.11 -9.44 0.39
CA VAL A 162 -0.42 -9.60 1.68
C VAL A 162 -0.62 -11.01 2.24
N THR A 163 -1.83 -11.57 2.15
CA THR A 163 -2.10 -12.92 2.65
C THR A 163 -1.40 -14.00 1.82
N GLN A 164 -1.26 -13.81 0.50
CA GLN A 164 -0.46 -14.70 -0.34
C GLN A 164 1.04 -14.59 -0.03
N ALA A 165 1.58 -13.37 0.06
CA ALA A 165 3.00 -13.15 0.35
C ALA A 165 3.40 -13.67 1.75
N LEU A 166 2.51 -13.55 2.73
CA LEU A 166 2.73 -13.98 4.12
C LEU A 166 2.12 -15.35 4.43
N ARG A 167 1.75 -16.14 3.42
CA ARG A 167 1.16 -17.47 3.59
C ARG A 167 1.94 -18.40 4.56
N PRO A 168 3.30 -18.42 4.58
CA PRO A 168 4.04 -19.22 5.55
C PRO A 168 3.77 -18.89 7.02
N TYR A 169 3.24 -17.70 7.33
CA TYR A 169 2.91 -17.23 8.68
C TYR A 169 1.44 -17.41 9.05
N ALA A 170 0.61 -17.94 8.14
CA ALA A 170 -0.82 -18.11 8.35
C ALA A 170 -1.13 -19.24 9.37
N VAL A 171 -2.30 -19.15 10.00
CA VAL A 171 -2.86 -20.32 10.71
C VAL A 171 -3.50 -21.21 9.66
N HIS A 172 -2.97 -22.42 9.50
CA HIS A 172 -3.28 -23.26 8.34
C HIS A 172 -4.67 -23.91 8.41
N ASP A 173 -5.37 -23.78 9.54
CA ASP A 173 -6.71 -24.31 9.80
C ASP A 173 -7.83 -23.26 9.59
N LEU A 174 -7.48 -22.09 9.01
CA LEU A 174 -8.39 -21.06 8.54
C LEU A 174 -8.14 -20.82 7.04
N ARG A 175 -9.18 -20.99 6.23
CA ARG A 175 -9.12 -20.78 4.78
C ARG A 175 -9.62 -19.38 4.44
N LEU A 176 -8.87 -18.66 3.61
CA LEU A 176 -9.19 -17.31 3.17
C LEU A 176 -9.62 -17.36 1.71
N HIS A 177 -10.76 -16.75 1.42
CA HIS A 177 -11.36 -16.65 0.09
C HIS A 177 -11.57 -15.18 -0.26
N PHE A 178 -11.44 -14.83 -1.54
CA PHE A 178 -11.56 -13.45 -1.99
C PHE A 178 -12.54 -13.37 -3.16
N LEU A 179 -13.62 -12.62 -2.98
CA LEU A 179 -14.62 -12.37 -4.00
C LEU A 179 -14.53 -10.91 -4.46
N ASN A 180 -14.18 -10.72 -5.73
CA ASN A 180 -13.83 -9.41 -6.29
C ASN A 180 -14.57 -9.01 -7.56
N ASN A 181 -15.24 -9.96 -8.22
CA ASN A 181 -15.89 -9.77 -9.51
C ASN A 181 -17.38 -10.10 -9.41
N LEU A 182 -18.16 -9.57 -10.35
CA LEU A 182 -19.59 -9.84 -10.54
C LEU A 182 -19.87 -11.13 -11.35
N ASP A 183 -18.85 -11.92 -11.67
CA ASP A 183 -19.04 -13.19 -12.36
C ASP A 183 -19.70 -14.20 -11.41
N GLU A 184 -20.99 -14.46 -11.63
CA GLU A 184 -21.81 -15.38 -10.85
C GLU A 184 -21.16 -16.77 -10.72
N ASN A 185 -20.45 -17.26 -11.75
CA ASN A 185 -19.80 -18.56 -11.67
C ASN A 185 -18.69 -18.57 -10.62
N HIS A 186 -17.93 -17.48 -10.50
CA HIS A 186 -16.88 -17.37 -9.50
C HIS A 186 -17.47 -17.45 -8.09
N ILE A 187 -18.54 -16.70 -7.86
CA ILE A 187 -19.23 -16.65 -6.57
C ILE A 187 -19.80 -18.03 -6.25
N LEU A 188 -20.58 -18.62 -7.16
CA LEU A 188 -21.20 -19.92 -6.98
C LEU A 188 -20.17 -21.02 -6.72
N ASN A 189 -19.08 -21.08 -7.51
CA ASN A 189 -18.01 -22.05 -7.31
C ASN A 189 -17.32 -21.89 -5.96
N THR A 190 -17.16 -20.64 -5.49
CA THR A 190 -16.59 -20.37 -4.16
C THR A 190 -17.55 -20.83 -3.08
N LEU A 191 -18.82 -20.43 -3.15
CA LEU A 191 -19.84 -20.73 -2.15
C LEU A 191 -20.19 -22.22 -2.06
N GLU A 192 -20.18 -22.96 -3.17
CA GLU A 192 -20.47 -24.40 -3.21
C GLU A 192 -19.53 -25.22 -2.32
N ALA A 193 -18.28 -24.76 -2.15
CA ALA A 193 -17.29 -25.42 -1.30
C ALA A 193 -17.36 -25.02 0.19
N LEU A 194 -18.23 -24.08 0.56
CA LEU A 194 -18.29 -23.50 1.91
C LEU A 194 -19.43 -24.07 2.74
N ASN A 195 -19.21 -24.13 4.06
CA ASN A 195 -20.26 -24.45 5.02
C ASN A 195 -20.76 -23.17 5.69
N PRO A 196 -22.06 -22.80 5.56
CA PRO A 196 -22.60 -21.57 6.15
C PRO A 196 -22.48 -21.54 7.69
N GLU A 197 -22.42 -22.69 8.36
CA GLU A 197 -22.25 -22.75 9.81
C GLU A 197 -20.85 -22.32 10.29
N THR A 198 -19.84 -22.41 9.42
CA THR A 198 -18.44 -22.17 9.75
C THR A 198 -17.77 -21.12 8.86
N THR A 199 -18.56 -20.37 8.09
CA THR A 199 -18.06 -19.32 7.20
C THR A 199 -18.35 -17.93 7.77
N LEU A 200 -17.35 -17.06 7.75
CA LEU A 200 -17.48 -15.65 8.11
C LEU A 200 -17.25 -14.78 6.87
N PHE A 201 -18.16 -13.85 6.63
CA PHE A 201 -18.05 -12.90 5.52
C PHE A 201 -17.54 -11.54 6.02
N ILE A 202 -16.58 -10.95 5.29
CA ILE A 202 -16.10 -9.59 5.47
C ILE A 202 -16.50 -8.79 4.24
N VAL A 203 -17.46 -7.88 4.39
CA VAL A 203 -17.89 -6.97 3.32
C VAL A 203 -17.08 -5.68 3.41
N ALA A 204 -16.15 -5.50 2.49
CA ALA A 204 -15.19 -4.40 2.48
C ALA A 204 -15.53 -3.37 1.40
N SER A 205 -16.23 -2.29 1.77
CA SER A 205 -16.48 -1.14 0.90
C SER A 205 -16.32 0.17 1.66
N LYS A 206 -15.52 1.10 1.13
CA LYS A 206 -15.33 2.43 1.73
C LYS A 206 -16.63 3.24 1.75
N SER A 207 -17.42 3.17 0.68
CA SER A 207 -18.67 3.93 0.58
C SER A 207 -19.88 3.13 1.07
N PHE A 208 -19.75 1.80 1.19
CA PHE A 208 -20.85 0.86 1.42
C PHE A 208 -22.00 0.98 0.39
N THR A 209 -21.69 1.58 -0.77
CA THR A 209 -22.59 1.80 -1.90
C THR A 209 -21.97 1.30 -3.21
N THR A 210 -20.81 0.65 -3.13
CA THR A 210 -20.15 0.07 -4.30
C THR A 210 -21.03 -1.06 -4.84
N GLN A 211 -21.66 -0.82 -5.99
CA GLN A 211 -22.66 -1.72 -6.57
C GLN A 211 -22.17 -3.17 -6.62
N ASP A 212 -20.98 -3.40 -7.16
CA ASP A 212 -20.40 -4.74 -7.31
C ASP A 212 -20.21 -5.46 -5.97
N THR A 213 -19.73 -4.73 -4.94
CA THR A 213 -19.57 -5.30 -3.59
C THR A 213 -20.91 -5.59 -2.93
N MET A 214 -21.90 -4.72 -3.10
CA MET A 214 -23.21 -4.89 -2.46
C MET A 214 -24.04 -5.98 -3.13
N VAL A 215 -24.01 -6.10 -4.46
CA VAL A 215 -24.64 -7.22 -5.18
C VAL A 215 -24.07 -8.55 -4.69
N ASN A 216 -22.75 -8.66 -4.59
CA ASN A 216 -22.10 -9.88 -4.08
C ASN A 216 -22.39 -10.13 -2.58
N ALA A 217 -22.66 -9.09 -1.80
CA ALA A 217 -23.00 -9.23 -0.38
C ALA A 217 -24.47 -9.62 -0.16
N GLU A 218 -25.36 -9.29 -1.10
CA GLU A 218 -26.80 -9.58 -1.06
C GLU A 218 -27.17 -10.92 -1.73
N SER A 219 -26.27 -11.49 -2.53
CA SER A 219 -26.43 -12.77 -3.24
C SER A 219 -26.15 -13.97 -2.35
#